data_AF-S3BD50-F1
#
_entry.id   AF-S3BD50-F1
#
_cell.length_a   1.000
_cell.length_b   1.000
_cell.length_c   1.000
_cell.angle_alpha   90.00
_cell.angle_beta   90.00
_cell.angle_gamma   90.00
#
_symmetry.space_group_name_H-M   'P 1'
#
loop_
_entity.id
_entity.type
_entity.pdbx_description
1 polymer ?
#
loop_
_entity_poly.entity_id
_entity_poly.type
_entity_poly.pdbx_seq_one_letter_code
_entity_poly.pdbx_strand_id
1 'polypeptide(L)'
;MRKFLLFILLFFALQISAQEAYTKGDVFIDAQTGASFIGGIIGGGVHYGATSRFSVGADFSNQSFNLKSKYETAYVPEFSVDFHFDHRMTTDWYTGLSIGYCFWQSDTPDGHSSGGCDSSSDPNPKNSEENTLIILYCGMHI
;
A
#
# COMPACT_ATOMS: atom_id res chain seq x y z
N MET A 1 -20.97 -23.05 14.78
CA MET A 1 -20.53 -21.77 15.39
C MET A 1 -19.16 -21.85 16.08
N ARG A 2 -18.85 -22.89 16.87
CA ARG A 2 -17.56 -23.04 17.57
C ARG A 2 -16.32 -22.97 16.65
N LYS A 3 -16.37 -23.56 15.46
CA LYS A 3 -15.27 -23.52 14.46
C LYS A 3 -15.03 -22.12 13.87
N PHE A 4 -16.09 -21.33 13.71
CA PHE A 4 -16.03 -19.94 13.23
C PHE A 4 -15.47 -19.01 14.31
N LEU A 5 -15.86 -19.23 15.56
CA LEU A 5 -15.31 -18.51 16.72
C LEU A 5 -13.82 -18.81 16.92
N LEU A 6 -13.41 -20.06 16.72
CA LEU A 6 -12.00 -20.47 16.70
C LEU A 6 -11.23 -19.80 15.57
N PHE A 7 -11.83 -19.64 14.39
CA PHE A 7 -11.22 -18.95 13.26
C PHE A 7 -11.01 -17.45 13.54
N ILE A 8 -12.00 -16.79 14.15
CA ILE A 8 -11.90 -15.39 14.57
C ILE A 8 -10.85 -15.24 15.68
N LEU A 9 -10.85 -16.12 16.68
CA LEU A 9 -9.83 -16.14 17.74
C LEU A 9 -8.43 -16.40 17.20
N LEU A 10 -8.28 -17.25 16.17
CA LEU A 10 -6.99 -17.50 15.52
C LEU A 10 -6.53 -16.27 14.73
N PHE A 11 -7.46 -15.57 14.07
CA PHE A 11 -7.18 -14.29 13.40
C PHE A 11 -6.74 -13.20 14.38
N PHE A 12 -7.36 -13.12 15.56
CA PHE A 12 -6.95 -12.19 16.63
C PHE A 12 -5.68 -12.64 17.35
N ALA A 13 -5.40 -13.94 17.47
CA ALA A 13 -4.15 -14.45 18.03
C ALA A 13 -2.94 -14.19 17.12
N LEU A 14 -3.16 -14.06 15.80
CA LEU A 14 -2.14 -13.63 14.83
C LEU A 14 -1.80 -12.13 14.96
N GLN A 15 -2.60 -11.33 15.67
CA GLN A 15 -2.39 -9.89 15.87
C GLN A 15 -1.55 -9.55 17.12
N ILE A 16 -0.92 -10.54 17.78
CA ILE A 16 -0.23 -10.34 19.07
C ILE A 16 1.22 -10.82 19.09
N SER A 17 1.86 -11.00 17.93
CA SER A 17 3.29 -10.69 17.93
C SER A 17 3.37 -9.17 17.94
N ALA A 18 3.38 -8.58 19.14
CA ALA A 18 3.93 -7.24 19.32
C ALA A 18 5.28 -7.29 18.63
N GLN A 19 5.37 -6.72 17.43
CA GLN A 19 6.60 -6.71 16.68
C GLN A 19 7.57 -5.95 17.57
N GLU A 20 8.72 -6.56 17.88
CA GLU A 20 9.70 -5.88 18.74
C GLU A 20 9.94 -4.48 18.14
N ALA A 21 9.92 -3.49 19.05
CA ALA A 21 10.18 -2.10 18.76
C ALA A 21 11.27 -1.96 17.68
N TYR A 22 10.91 -1.31 16.56
CA TYR A 22 11.76 -1.06 15.39
C TYR A 22 13.24 -0.88 15.76
N THR A 23 14.09 -1.82 15.37
CA THR A 23 15.54 -1.79 15.60
C THR A 23 16.29 -1.87 14.27
N LYS A 24 17.50 -1.29 14.25
CA LYS A 24 18.38 -1.41 13.09
C LYS A 24 18.69 -2.88 12.82
N GLY A 25 18.49 -3.31 11.58
CA GLY A 25 18.72 -4.68 11.13
C GLY A 25 17.44 -5.52 11.12
N ASP A 26 16.35 -5.02 11.66
CA ASP A 26 15.08 -5.75 11.68
C ASP A 26 14.49 -5.85 10.28
N VAL A 27 13.87 -6.99 10.01
CA VAL A 27 13.02 -7.18 8.84
C VAL A 27 11.60 -7.35 9.34
N PHE A 28 10.70 -6.51 8.85
CA PHE A 28 9.30 -6.54 9.22
C PHE A 28 8.41 -6.50 8.00
N ILE A 29 7.18 -6.97 8.19
CA ILE A 29 6.12 -6.99 7.19
C ILE A 29 4.97 -6.20 7.76
N ASP A 30 4.34 -5.38 6.95
CA ASP A 30 3.12 -4.70 7.30
C ASP A 30 1.98 -5.02 6.32
N ALA A 31 0.77 -4.76 6.81
CA ALA A 31 -0.42 -4.68 5.98
C ALA A 31 -0.86 -3.23 6.00
N GLN A 32 -0.97 -2.63 4.82
CA GLN A 32 -1.36 -1.25 4.65
C GLN A 32 -2.83 -1.19 4.25
N THR A 33 -3.62 -0.41 5.02
CA THR A 33 -4.94 0.04 4.59
C THR A 33 -4.99 1.55 4.76
N GLY A 34 -5.38 2.27 3.73
CA GLY A 34 -5.33 3.73 3.74
C GLY A 34 -6.47 4.36 2.95
N ALA A 35 -6.71 5.63 3.22
CA ALA A 35 -7.55 6.48 2.41
C ALA A 35 -6.78 7.77 2.11
N SER A 36 -6.87 8.23 0.87
CA SER A 36 -6.30 9.47 0.37
C SER A 36 -7.39 10.31 -0.28
N PHE A 37 -7.08 11.58 -0.56
CA PHE A 37 -8.00 12.46 -1.30
C PHE A 37 -8.35 11.93 -2.69
N ILE A 38 -7.49 11.08 -3.24
CA ILE A 38 -7.67 10.47 -4.56
C ILE A 38 -8.22 9.05 -4.47
N GLY A 39 -8.36 8.44 -3.30
CA GLY A 39 -9.09 7.18 -3.09
C GLY A 39 -8.44 6.21 -2.09
N GLY A 40 -8.78 4.92 -2.16
CA GLY A 40 -8.45 3.92 -1.14
C GLY A 40 -7.23 3.07 -1.48
N ILE A 41 -6.52 2.60 -0.45
CA ILE A 41 -5.31 1.79 -0.56
C ILE A 41 -5.47 0.51 0.26
N ILE A 42 -5.18 -0.65 -0.33
CA ILE A 42 -5.04 -1.92 0.38
C ILE A 42 -3.78 -2.60 -0.15
N GLY A 43 -2.87 -2.96 0.74
CA GLY A 43 -1.60 -3.56 0.36
C GLY A 43 -0.79 -4.02 1.55
N GLY A 44 0.50 -4.09 1.35
CA GLY A 44 1.48 -4.36 2.39
C GLY A 44 2.88 -4.38 1.80
N GLY A 45 3.88 -4.32 2.66
CA GLY A 45 5.27 -4.33 2.25
C GLY A 45 6.17 -5.12 3.15
N VAL A 46 7.41 -5.26 2.69
CA VAL A 46 8.53 -5.78 3.47
C VAL A 46 9.53 -4.66 3.66
N HIS A 47 9.94 -4.46 4.89
CA HIS A 47 10.77 -3.35 5.31
C HIS A 47 12.00 -3.83 6.05
N TYR A 48 13.08 -3.07 5.93
CA TYR A 48 14.35 -3.30 6.60
C TYR A 48 14.77 -2.06 7.38
N GLY A 49 15.10 -2.24 8.66
CA GLY A 49 15.60 -1.17 9.52
C GLY A 49 17.01 -0.73 9.15
N ALA A 50 17.14 0.29 8.30
CA ALA A 50 18.44 0.78 7.83
C ALA A 50 19.24 1.50 8.93
N THR A 51 18.54 2.21 9.83
CA THR A 51 19.14 2.90 10.99
C THR A 51 18.27 2.74 12.24
N SER A 52 18.61 3.36 13.37
CA SER A 52 17.73 3.34 14.56
C SER A 52 16.46 4.20 14.40
N ARG A 53 16.30 4.94 13.30
CA ARG A 53 15.11 5.78 13.04
C ARG A 53 14.59 5.75 11.61
N PHE A 54 15.21 4.99 10.71
CA PHE A 54 14.83 4.97 9.30
C PHE A 54 14.79 3.56 8.73
N SER A 55 13.62 3.13 8.27
CA SER A 55 13.45 1.91 7.47
C SER A 55 13.52 2.24 5.98
N VAL A 56 13.73 1.19 5.17
CA VAL A 56 13.45 1.22 3.74
C VAL A 56 12.65 -0.02 3.38
N GLY A 57 11.71 0.12 2.45
CA GLY A 57 10.77 -0.94 2.14
C GLY A 57 10.48 -1.08 0.66
N ALA A 58 9.95 -2.26 0.32
CA ALA A 58 9.30 -2.50 -0.94
C ALA A 58 7.86 -2.91 -0.64
N ASP A 59 6.91 -2.16 -1.18
CA ASP A 59 5.50 -2.33 -0.94
C ASP A 59 4.79 -2.73 -2.23
N PHE A 60 3.65 -3.38 -2.07
CA PHE A 60 2.73 -3.62 -3.17
C PHE A 60 1.31 -3.36 -2.72
N SER A 61 0.63 -2.48 -3.44
CA SER A 61 -0.73 -2.07 -3.10
C SER A 61 -1.67 -2.18 -4.29
N ASN A 62 -2.94 -2.43 -3.99
CA ASN A 62 -4.05 -2.14 -4.87
C ASN A 62 -4.62 -0.79 -4.47
N GLN A 63 -4.62 0.15 -5.40
CA GLN A 63 -5.14 1.49 -5.18
C GLN A 63 -6.34 1.75 -6.06
N SER A 64 -7.40 2.26 -5.44
CA SER A 64 -8.57 2.77 -6.14
C SER A 64 -8.48 4.29 -6.19
N PHE A 65 -8.61 4.85 -7.39
CA PHE A 65 -8.54 6.28 -7.63
C PHE A 65 -9.91 6.82 -8.07
N ASN A 66 -10.32 7.97 -7.56
CA ASN A 66 -11.47 8.73 -8.04
C ASN A 66 -10.95 9.89 -8.90
N LEU A 67 -10.83 9.63 -10.19
CA LEU A 67 -10.34 10.60 -11.17
C LEU A 67 -11.51 11.08 -12.01
N LYS A 68 -11.85 12.38 -11.90
CA LYS A 68 -12.93 13.01 -12.69
C LYS A 68 -14.26 12.25 -12.63
N SER A 69 -14.63 11.76 -11.43
CA SER A 69 -15.85 10.97 -11.19
C SER A 69 -15.87 9.57 -11.81
N LYS A 70 -14.72 9.04 -12.24
CA LYS A 70 -14.55 7.64 -12.64
C LYS A 70 -13.64 6.93 -11.64
N TYR A 71 -14.05 5.73 -11.22
CA TYR A 71 -13.24 4.85 -10.39
C TYR A 71 -12.29 4.07 -11.28
N GLU A 72 -11.00 4.28 -11.08
CA GLU A 72 -9.92 3.52 -11.72
C GLU A 72 -9.16 2.73 -10.65
N THR A 73 -8.61 1.58 -11.01
CA THR A 73 -7.80 0.79 -10.07
C THR A 73 -6.44 0.50 -10.66
N ALA A 74 -5.41 0.50 -9.83
CA ALA A 74 -4.06 0.13 -10.23
C ALA A 74 -3.42 -0.81 -9.20
N TYR A 75 -2.54 -1.66 -9.70
CA TYR A 75 -1.53 -2.30 -8.87
C TYR A 75 -0.29 -1.41 -8.82
N VAL A 76 0.24 -1.17 -7.63
CA VAL A 76 1.35 -0.24 -7.43
C VAL A 76 2.44 -0.94 -6.62
N PRO A 77 3.51 -1.43 -7.26
CA PRO A 77 4.77 -1.65 -6.55
C PRO A 77 5.39 -0.31 -6.19
N GLU A 78 5.88 -0.21 -4.97
CA GLU A 78 6.40 1.02 -4.38
C GLU A 78 7.72 0.75 -3.67
N PHE A 79 8.58 1.76 -3.64
CA PHE A 79 9.73 1.81 -2.75
C PHE A 79 9.49 2.89 -1.70
N SER A 80 9.68 2.56 -0.44
CA SER A 80 9.38 3.42 0.70
C SER A 80 10.60 3.71 1.56
N VAL A 81 10.57 4.87 2.19
CA VAL A 81 11.49 5.25 3.26
C VAL A 81 10.65 5.82 4.39
N ASP A 82 10.77 5.23 5.58
CA ASP A 82 10.03 5.68 6.75
C ASP A 82 10.96 6.31 7.79
N PHE A 83 10.44 7.31 8.49
CA PHE A 83 11.04 7.90 9.68
C PHE A 83 10.21 7.58 10.91
N HIS A 84 10.84 6.93 11.88
CA HIS A 84 10.23 6.46 13.12
C HIS A 84 10.42 7.49 14.25
N PHE A 85 9.32 7.86 14.91
CA PHE A 85 9.26 8.96 15.89
C PHE A 85 9.70 8.60 17.32
N ASP A 86 10.35 7.44 17.51
CA ASP A 86 10.88 6.93 18.80
C ASP A 86 9.85 6.17 19.68
N HIS A 87 10.32 5.12 20.37
CA HIS A 87 9.53 4.06 21.03
C HIS A 87 8.87 4.45 22.35
N ARG A 88 8.00 5.46 22.36
CA ARG A 88 7.37 5.84 23.64
C ARG A 88 6.44 4.75 24.22
N MET A 89 6.01 3.74 23.46
CA MET A 89 5.14 2.62 23.88
C MET A 89 5.34 1.35 23.04
N THR A 90 4.53 0.30 23.25
CA THR A 90 4.41 -0.94 22.43
C THR A 90 3.91 -0.68 21.00
N THR A 91 4.07 0.54 20.51
CA THR A 91 3.44 1.02 19.29
C THR A 91 4.40 2.03 18.68
N ASP A 92 4.78 1.77 17.45
CA ASP A 92 5.74 2.57 16.72
C ASP A 92 5.02 3.44 15.70
N TRP A 93 5.17 4.75 15.83
CA TRP A 93 4.57 5.73 14.95
C TRP A 93 5.63 6.22 13.98
N TYR A 94 5.25 6.33 12.72
CA TYR A 94 6.17 6.74 11.68
C TYR A 94 5.49 7.58 10.61
N THR A 95 6.31 8.32 9.87
CA THR A 95 5.90 8.97 8.63
C THR A 95 6.74 8.44 7.49
N GLY A 96 6.11 8.22 6.35
CA GLY A 96 6.73 7.57 5.21
C GLY A 96 6.56 8.40 3.94
N LEU A 97 7.54 8.24 3.06
CA LEU A 97 7.46 8.66 1.67
C LEU A 97 7.65 7.41 0.80
N SER A 98 6.67 7.11 -0.05
CA SER A 98 6.80 6.07 -1.08
C SER A 98 6.75 6.67 -2.48
N ILE A 99 7.49 6.01 -3.39
CA ILE A 99 7.41 6.24 -4.82
C ILE A 99 7.07 4.92 -5.51
N GLY A 100 6.05 4.95 -6.35
CA GLY A 100 5.51 3.76 -6.99
C GLY A 100 5.21 3.96 -8.46
N TYR A 101 4.93 2.84 -9.13
CA TYR A 101 4.54 2.82 -10.53
C TYR A 101 3.16 2.17 -10.70
N CYS A 102 2.22 2.89 -11.30
CA CYS A 102 0.86 2.41 -11.49
C CYS A 102 0.75 1.45 -12.69
N PHE A 103 0.34 0.22 -12.42
CA PHE A 103 -0.19 -0.72 -13.42
C PHE A 103 -1.71 -0.66 -13.40
N TRP A 104 -2.28 0.16 -14.27
CA TRP A 104 -3.72 0.35 -14.40
C TRP A 104 -4.42 -0.96 -14.82
N GLN A 105 -5.52 -1.29 -14.13
CA GLN A 105 -6.32 -2.48 -14.41
C GLN A 105 -7.44 -2.23 -15.43
N SER A 106 -7.64 -0.98 -15.81
CA SER A 106 -8.61 -0.52 -16.79
C SER A 106 -7.88 0.21 -17.91
N ASP A 107 -8.24 -0.11 -19.16
CA ASP A 107 -7.90 0.72 -20.29
C ASP A 107 -8.50 2.12 -20.05
N THR A 108 -7.72 3.13 -20.44
CA THR A 108 -7.90 4.53 -20.05
C THR A 108 -9.30 5.11 -20.38
N PRO A 109 -9.68 6.21 -19.71
CA PRO A 109 -11.03 6.76 -19.72
C PRO A 109 -11.32 7.59 -20.97
N ASP A 110 -11.42 6.94 -22.11
CA ASP A 110 -11.96 7.57 -23.30
C ASP A 110 -13.47 7.34 -23.31
N GLY A 111 -14.21 8.44 -23.10
CA GLY A 111 -15.65 8.50 -22.95
C GLY A 111 -16.45 8.12 -24.20
N HIS A 112 -16.27 6.90 -24.70
CA HIS A 112 -17.16 6.31 -25.69
C HIS A 112 -17.61 4.92 -25.25
N SER A 113 -18.80 4.91 -24.66
CA SER A 113 -19.84 3.88 -24.77
C SER A 113 -19.49 2.70 -25.68
N SER A 114 -19.38 1.50 -25.13
CA SER A 114 -20.31 0.39 -25.38
C SER A 114 -19.71 -0.91 -24.86
N GLY A 115 -20.56 -1.80 -24.33
CA GLY A 115 -20.15 -3.13 -23.91
C GLY A 115 -19.50 -3.88 -25.08
N GLY A 116 -18.27 -4.27 -24.90
CA GLY A 116 -17.50 -5.09 -25.82
C GLY A 116 -16.07 -5.14 -25.35
N CYS A 117 -15.54 -6.34 -25.09
CA CYS A 117 -14.11 -6.53 -24.96
C CYS A 117 -13.50 -6.25 -26.33
N ASP A 118 -13.10 -5.01 -26.57
CA ASP A 118 -12.48 -4.60 -27.81
C ASP A 118 -11.02 -5.07 -27.79
N SER A 119 -10.77 -6.23 -28.37
CA SER A 119 -9.44 -6.83 -28.52
C SER A 119 -8.70 -6.18 -29.71
N SER A 120 -8.53 -4.86 -29.67
CA SER A 120 -7.72 -4.16 -30.66
C SER A 120 -7.04 -2.90 -30.11
N SER A 121 -5.77 -2.75 -30.51
CA SER A 121 -4.88 -1.59 -30.39
C SER A 121 -4.24 -1.28 -29.04
N ASP A 122 -3.00 -1.78 -28.93
CA ASP A 122 -1.84 -1.27 -28.21
C ASP A 122 -2.03 -0.79 -26.76
N PRO A 123 -1.33 -1.41 -25.77
CA PRO A 123 -1.13 -0.78 -24.47
C PRO A 123 -0.22 0.42 -24.69
N ASN A 124 -0.78 1.56 -25.08
CA ASN A 124 -0.02 2.79 -25.27
C ASN A 124 0.27 3.35 -23.87
N PRO A 125 1.48 3.17 -23.32
CA PRO A 125 1.84 3.75 -22.03
C PRO A 125 2.17 5.21 -22.33
N LYS A 126 1.14 6.04 -22.48
CA LYS A 126 1.33 7.48 -22.67
C LYS A 126 1.99 8.01 -21.40
N ASN A 127 3.26 8.36 -21.55
CA ASN A 127 4.14 9.07 -20.62
C ASN A 127 4.47 8.35 -19.31
N SER A 128 5.73 7.97 -19.13
CA SER A 128 6.28 7.44 -17.86
C SER A 128 6.07 8.37 -16.66
N GLU A 129 5.86 9.67 -16.90
CA GLU A 129 5.54 10.67 -15.87
C GLU A 129 4.11 10.51 -15.30
N GLU A 130 3.15 9.99 -16.08
CA GLU A 130 1.74 9.84 -15.65
C GLU A 130 1.48 8.59 -14.81
N ASN A 131 2.42 7.63 -14.81
CA ASN A 131 2.31 6.39 -14.05
C ASN A 131 3.13 6.41 -12.76
N THR A 132 3.85 7.49 -12.47
CA THR A 132 4.60 7.62 -11.21
C THR A 132 3.68 8.16 -10.12
N LEU A 133 3.60 7.44 -9.00
CA LEU A 133 2.83 7.85 -7.82
C LEU A 133 3.80 8.18 -6.68
N ILE A 134 3.56 9.31 -6.02
CA ILE A 134 4.29 9.69 -4.81
C ILE A 134 3.29 9.77 -3.66
N ILE A 135 3.56 9.07 -2.57
CA ILE A 135 2.66 9.00 -1.42
C ILE A 135 3.41 9.47 -0.19
N LEU A 136 2.86 10.49 0.47
CA LEU A 136 3.25 10.85 1.82
C LEU A 136 2.20 10.30 2.79
N TYR A 137 2.63 9.54 3.78
CA TYR A 137 1.73 8.89 4.72
C TYR A 137 2.25 8.92 6.16
N CYS A 138 1.35 8.59 7.07
CA CYS A 138 1.61 8.38 8.48
C CYS A 138 1.06 7.00 8.83
N GLY A 139 1.84 6.21 9.55
CA GLY A 139 1.51 4.83 9.90
C GLY A 139 1.80 4.53 11.35
N MET A 140 1.37 3.33 11.75
CA MET A 140 1.55 2.81 13.09
C MET A 140 1.78 1.29 13.01
N HIS A 141 2.90 0.80 13.56
CA HIS A 141 3.12 -0.62 13.82
C HIS A 141 2.72 -0.93 15.27
N ILE A 142 2.06 -2.08 15.49
CA ILE A 142 1.63 -2.60 16.79
C ILE A 142 2.45 -3.84 17.14
#